data_AF-A0A9P6D4E4-F1
#
_entry.id   AF-A0A9P6D4E4-F1
#
_cell.length_a   1.000
_cell.length_b   1.000
_cell.length_c   1.000
_cell.angle_alpha   90.00
_cell.angle_beta   90.00
_cell.angle_gamma   90.00
#
_symmetry.space_group_name_H-M   'P 1'
#
loop_
_entity.id
_entity.type
_entity.pdbx_description
1 polymer ?
#
loop_
_entity_poly.entity_id
_entity_poly.type
_entity_poly.pdbx_seq_one_letter_code
_entity_poly.pdbx_strand_id
1 'polypeptide(L)'
;MTSTQSQELEDLYDAKINAHFADIRLLREQRNADCSKTKNLPPEILSTIFGTLHRDIVQHSYQEWIAVTHVCRTWRNIALDDPLLWSDITVVPTNWIPEAFARSKAAPLHLR
;
A
#
# COMPACT_ATOMS: atom_id res chain seq x y z
N MET A 1 -13.86 17.63 -36.85
CA MET A 1 -12.44 17.36 -37.19
C MET A 1 -11.47 18.01 -36.20
N THR A 2 -11.74 19.21 -35.67
CA THR A 2 -10.87 19.88 -34.66
C THR A 2 -10.93 19.24 -33.27
N SER A 3 -12.09 18.73 -32.84
CA SER A 3 -12.25 18.09 -31.52
C SER A 3 -11.42 16.81 -31.36
N THR A 4 -11.25 16.02 -32.43
CA THR A 4 -10.45 14.79 -32.41
C THR A 4 -8.97 15.10 -32.22
N GLN A 5 -8.46 16.15 -32.89
CA GLN A 5 -7.06 16.57 -32.77
C GLN A 5 -6.72 17.15 -31.39
N SER A 6 -7.69 17.80 -30.72
CA SER A 6 -7.52 18.28 -29.34
C SER A 6 -7.42 17.11 -28.37
N GLN A 7 -8.27 16.09 -28.52
CA GLN A 7 -8.24 14.89 -27.67
C GLN A 7 -6.93 14.11 -27.84
N GLU A 8 -6.48 13.95 -29.09
CA GLU A 8 -5.20 13.25 -29.38
C GLU A 8 -4.00 13.93 -28.71
N LEU A 9 -4.01 15.26 -28.59
CA LEU A 9 -2.96 16.01 -27.90
C LEU A 9 -3.04 15.84 -26.38
N GLU A 10 -4.24 15.86 -25.80
CA GLU A 10 -4.46 15.58 -24.37
C GLU A 10 -3.94 14.18 -24.01
N ASP A 11 -4.36 13.16 -24.76
CA ASP A 11 -3.95 11.77 -24.54
C ASP A 11 -2.42 11.60 -24.65
N LEU A 12 -1.78 12.32 -25.60
CA LEU A 12 -0.32 12.32 -25.75
C LEU A 12 0.38 12.93 -24.53
N TYR A 13 -0.13 14.05 -24.00
CA TYR A 13 0.46 14.68 -22.82
C TYR A 13 0.24 13.82 -21.57
N ASP A 14 -0.94 13.26 -21.38
CA ASP A 14 -1.24 12.37 -20.26
C ASP A 14 -0.36 11.11 -20.30
N ALA A 15 -0.13 10.53 -21.48
CA ALA A 15 0.81 9.42 -21.64
C ALA A 15 2.24 9.77 -21.20
N LYS A 16 2.73 10.96 -21.59
CA LYS A 16 4.06 11.45 -21.18
C LYS A 16 4.15 11.72 -19.67
N ILE A 17 3.12 12.34 -19.09
CA ILE A 17 3.02 12.60 -17.65
C ILE A 17 3.06 11.27 -16.88
N ASN A 18 2.27 10.29 -17.31
CA ASN A 18 2.22 8.96 -16.71
C ASN A 18 3.56 8.23 -16.79
N ALA A 19 4.28 8.34 -17.92
CA ALA A 19 5.62 7.78 -18.07
C ALA A 19 6.60 8.40 -17.06
N HIS A 20 6.62 9.73 -16.93
CA HIS A 20 7.48 10.40 -15.95
C HIS A 20 7.13 10.04 -14.50
N PHE A 21 5.84 9.88 -14.17
CA PHE A 21 5.45 9.39 -12.85
C PHE A 21 5.92 7.96 -12.60
N ALA A 22 5.91 7.08 -13.61
CA ALA A 22 6.45 5.74 -13.50
C ALA A 22 7.96 5.76 -13.22
N ASP A 23 8.71 6.62 -13.90
CA ASP A 23 10.15 6.82 -13.66
C ASP A 23 10.42 7.32 -12.23
N ILE A 24 9.67 8.34 -11.78
CA ILE A 24 9.77 8.87 -10.41
C ILE A 24 9.47 7.77 -9.39
N ARG A 25 8.46 6.93 -9.64
CA ARG A 25 8.11 5.81 -8.76
C ARG A 25 9.26 4.81 -8.68
N LEU A 26 9.86 4.43 -9.81
CA LEU A 26 11.00 3.52 -9.85
C LEU A 26 12.19 4.07 -9.04
N LEU A 27 12.54 5.33 -9.26
CA LEU A 27 13.64 6.00 -8.55
C LEU A 27 13.39 6.07 -7.04
N ARG A 28 12.15 6.34 -6.62
CA ARG A 28 11.77 6.33 -5.20
C ARG A 28 11.88 4.93 -4.61
N GLU A 29 11.45 3.90 -5.34
CA GLU A 29 11.57 2.50 -4.91
C GLU A 29 13.04 2.10 -4.73
N GLN A 30 13.90 2.40 -5.71
CA GLN A 30 15.35 2.15 -5.63
C GLN A 30 16.00 2.90 -4.46
N ARG A 31 15.75 4.21 -4.34
CA ARG A 31 16.26 5.00 -3.21
C ARG A 31 15.82 4.41 -1.86
N ASN A 32 14.57 3.98 -1.74
CA ASN A 32 14.08 3.39 -0.49
C ASN A 32 14.72 2.02 -0.22
N ALA A 33 14.99 1.21 -1.24
CA ALA A 33 15.72 -0.04 -1.10
C ALA A 33 17.20 0.18 -0.71
N ASP A 34 17.87 1.14 -1.34
CA ASP A 34 19.31 1.34 -1.20
C ASP A 34 19.69 2.21 0.00
N CYS A 35 18.83 3.18 0.37
CA CYS A 35 19.19 4.23 1.31
C CYS A 35 18.32 4.27 2.58
N SER A 36 17.23 3.49 2.65
CA SER A 36 16.40 3.50 3.85
C SER A 36 17.15 2.91 5.05
N LYS A 37 16.95 3.50 6.24
CA LYS A 37 17.41 2.90 7.51
C LYS A 37 16.78 1.54 7.78
N THR A 38 15.59 1.29 7.21
CA THR A 38 14.88 0.02 7.37
C THR A 38 15.32 -1.08 6.40
N LYS A 39 16.24 -0.80 5.46
CA LYS A 39 16.66 -1.77 4.45
C LYS A 39 17.38 -3.00 5.02
N ASN A 40 18.00 -2.85 6.19
CA ASN A 40 18.76 -3.93 6.85
C ASN A 40 17.89 -4.74 7.81
N LEU A 41 16.60 -4.39 7.97
CA LEU A 41 15.70 -5.13 8.83
C LEU A 41 15.18 -6.36 8.08
N PRO A 42 15.20 -7.55 8.71
CA PRO A 42 14.48 -8.70 8.21
C PRO A 42 12.98 -8.40 8.04
N PRO A 43 12.31 -8.99 7.04
CA PRO A 43 10.89 -8.75 6.80
C PRO A 43 10.01 -9.10 8.00
N GLU A 44 10.38 -10.07 8.83
CA GLU A 44 9.67 -10.49 10.03
C GLU A 44 9.69 -9.39 11.11
N ILE A 45 10.79 -8.67 11.22
CA ILE A 45 10.91 -7.55 12.17
C ILE A 45 10.04 -6.38 11.69
N LEU A 46 10.02 -6.11 10.38
CA LEU A 46 9.12 -5.11 9.81
C LEU A 46 7.64 -5.49 10.00
N SER A 47 7.26 -6.74 9.75
CA SER A 47 5.90 -7.25 10.02
C SER A 47 5.53 -7.10 11.50
N THR A 48 6.46 -7.40 12.43
CA THR A 48 6.23 -7.21 13.88
C THR A 48 6.01 -5.73 14.24
N ILE A 49 6.78 -4.83 13.64
CA ILE A 49 6.61 -3.37 13.81
C ILE A 49 5.23 -2.96 13.27
N PHE A 50 4.86 -3.44 12.07
CA PHE A 50 3.56 -3.16 11.47
C PHE A 50 2.41 -3.68 12.32
N GLY A 51 2.53 -4.85 12.95
CA GLY A 51 1.52 -5.39 13.86
C GLY A 51 1.33 -4.55 15.12
N THR A 52 2.42 -3.99 15.65
CA THR A 52 2.35 -3.02 16.75
C THR A 52 1.65 -1.74 16.30
N LEU A 53 2.07 -1.19 15.16
CA LEU A 53 1.48 0.01 14.58
C LEU A 53 -0.02 -0.16 14.26
N HIS A 54 -0.40 -1.31 13.70
CA HIS A 54 -1.79 -1.65 13.38
C HIS A 54 -2.66 -1.59 14.64
N ARG A 55 -2.23 -2.21 15.75
CA ARG A 55 -3.00 -2.19 17.00
C ARG A 55 -3.22 -0.78 17.55
N ASP A 56 -2.25 0.11 17.38
CA ASP A 56 -2.32 1.49 17.90
C ASP A 56 -3.13 2.42 16.97
N ILE A 57 -2.94 2.28 15.65
CA ILE A 57 -3.52 3.19 14.64
C ILE A 57 -4.91 2.78 14.21
N VAL A 58 -5.19 1.49 14.00
CA VAL A 58 -6.45 1.04 13.38
C VAL A 58 -7.67 1.28 14.28
N GLN A 59 -7.46 1.45 15.58
CA GLN A 59 -8.50 1.94 16.50
C GLN A 59 -8.94 3.39 16.22
N HIS A 60 -8.09 4.19 15.58
CA HIS A 60 -8.30 5.62 15.34
C HIS A 60 -8.53 5.94 13.85
N SER A 61 -7.78 5.30 12.95
CA SER A 61 -7.86 5.55 11.50
C SER A 61 -7.35 4.37 10.68
N TYR A 62 -8.26 3.66 10.02
CA TYR A 62 -7.89 2.62 9.05
C TYR A 62 -7.12 3.18 7.84
N GLN A 63 -7.34 4.45 7.48
CA GLN A 63 -6.64 5.10 6.37
C GLN A 63 -5.14 5.27 6.65
N GLU A 64 -4.79 5.60 7.89
CA GLU A 64 -3.39 5.71 8.31
C GLU A 64 -2.68 4.35 8.28
N TRP A 65 -3.39 3.27 8.59
CA TRP A 65 -2.88 1.92 8.39
C TRP A 65 -2.59 1.62 6.92
N ILE A 66 -3.51 1.95 6.02
CA ILE A 66 -3.29 1.75 4.58
C ILE A 66 -2.07 2.55 4.08
N ALA A 67 -1.76 3.69 4.67
CA ALA A 67 -0.59 4.49 4.30
C ALA A 67 0.75 3.73 4.46
N VAL A 68 0.84 2.77 5.40
CA VAL A 68 2.01 1.87 5.55
C VAL A 68 2.29 1.12 4.24
N THR A 69 1.23 0.71 3.53
CA THR A 69 1.33 -0.02 2.26
C THR A 69 1.71 0.87 1.06
N HIS A 70 1.85 2.18 1.27
CA HIS A 70 2.18 3.18 0.24
C HIS A 70 3.60 3.75 0.36
N VAL A 71 4.37 3.38 1.39
CA VAL A 71 5.74 3.89 1.60
C VAL A 71 6.72 3.43 0.53
N CYS A 72 6.81 2.12 0.31
CA CYS A 72 7.61 1.51 -0.75
C CYS A 72 7.06 0.11 -1.10
N ARG A 73 7.55 -0.46 -2.22
CA ARG A 73 7.13 -1.79 -2.67
C ARG A 73 7.43 -2.89 -1.64
N THR A 74 8.57 -2.82 -0.96
CA THR A 74 8.95 -3.79 0.08
C THR A 74 7.98 -3.76 1.26
N TRP A 75 7.66 -2.58 1.78
CA TRP A 75 6.70 -2.42 2.89
C TRP A 75 5.32 -2.90 2.49
N ARG A 76 4.89 -2.56 1.27
CA ARG A 76 3.64 -3.04 0.70
C ARG A 76 3.59 -4.57 0.70
N ASN A 77 4.59 -5.23 0.13
CA ASN A 77 4.60 -6.69 0.02
C ASN A 77 4.55 -7.33 1.42
N ILE A 78 5.41 -6.90 2.34
CA ILE A 78 5.43 -7.42 3.72
C ILE A 78 4.07 -7.24 4.40
N ALA A 79 3.48 -6.05 4.33
CA ALA A 79 2.21 -5.76 4.99
C ALA A 79 1.03 -6.50 4.36
N LEU A 80 1.00 -6.65 3.02
CA LEU A 80 -0.08 -7.36 2.32
C LEU A 80 0.05 -8.89 2.47
N ASP A 81 1.27 -9.42 2.59
CA ASP A 81 1.50 -10.86 2.67
C ASP A 81 1.29 -11.44 4.07
N ASP A 82 1.41 -10.62 5.11
CA ASP A 82 1.14 -10.98 6.51
C ASP A 82 -0.36 -10.97 6.81
N PRO A 83 -1.02 -12.14 6.92
CA PRO A 83 -2.47 -12.22 7.02
C PRO A 83 -3.01 -11.76 8.38
N LEU A 84 -2.17 -11.76 9.43
CA LEU A 84 -2.60 -11.34 10.77
C LEU A 84 -2.95 -9.85 10.80
N LEU A 85 -2.30 -9.04 9.97
CA LEU A 85 -2.54 -7.60 9.84
C LEU A 85 -3.89 -7.26 9.18
N TRP A 86 -4.59 -8.25 8.64
CA TRP A 86 -5.90 -8.08 7.98
C TRP A 86 -7.01 -8.86 8.69
N SER A 87 -6.69 -9.47 9.84
CA SER A 87 -7.58 -10.40 10.54
C SER A 87 -8.58 -9.72 11.49
N ASP A 88 -8.32 -8.48 11.92
CA ASP A 88 -9.27 -7.69 12.72
C ASP A 88 -10.19 -6.91 11.79
N ILE A 89 -11.43 -7.38 11.69
CA ILE A 89 -12.45 -6.80 10.80
C ILE A 89 -13.41 -5.86 11.54
N THR A 90 -13.20 -5.63 12.84
CA THR A 90 -14.08 -4.82 13.71
C THR A 90 -14.12 -3.35 13.27
N VAL A 91 -12.99 -2.83 12.81
CA VAL A 91 -12.78 -1.40 12.53
C VAL A 91 -12.45 -1.13 11.06
N VAL A 92 -12.65 -2.15 10.20
CA VAL A 92 -12.45 -2.04 8.75
C VAL A 92 -13.66 -1.34 8.13
N PRO A 93 -13.48 -0.25 7.36
CA PRO A 93 -14.57 0.37 6.63
C PRO A 93 -15.24 -0.61 5.66
N THR A 94 -16.56 -0.54 5.50
CA THR A 94 -17.35 -1.54 4.74
C THR A 94 -16.83 -1.82 3.34
N ASN A 95 -16.32 -0.80 2.64
CA ASN A 95 -15.75 -0.95 1.30
C ASN A 95 -14.41 -1.70 1.26
N TRP A 96 -13.70 -1.78 2.38
CA TRP A 96 -12.44 -2.50 2.53
C TRP A 96 -12.60 -3.90 3.10
N ILE A 97 -13.78 -4.26 3.60
CA ILE A 97 -14.06 -5.58 4.17
C ILE A 97 -13.71 -6.72 3.19
N PRO A 98 -14.15 -6.73 1.91
CA PRO A 98 -13.82 -7.82 0.99
C PRO A 98 -12.32 -8.02 0.82
N GLU A 99 -11.58 -6.91 0.78
CA GLU A 99 -10.13 -6.91 0.61
C GLU A 99 -9.41 -7.39 1.87
N ALA A 100 -9.88 -6.99 3.06
CA ALA A 100 -9.36 -7.49 4.34
C ALA A 100 -9.60 -9.00 4.49
N PHE A 101 -10.80 -9.48 4.12
CA PHE A 101 -11.10 -10.91 4.07
C PHE A 101 -10.21 -11.67 3.10
N ALA A 102 -9.96 -11.14 1.90
CA ALA A 102 -9.09 -11.78 0.93
C ALA A 102 -7.63 -11.88 1.44
N ARG A 103 -7.17 -10.85 2.16
CA ARG A 103 -5.79 -10.77 2.67
C ARG A 103 -5.56 -11.50 3.98
N SER A 104 -6.59 -11.72 4.80
CA SER A 104 -6.49 -12.52 6.02
C SER A 104 -6.28 -14.01 5.76
N LYS A 105 -6.51 -14.49 4.52
CA LYS A 105 -6.26 -15.87 4.09
C LYS A 105 -6.89 -16.88 5.08
N ALA A 106 -6.09 -17.69 5.76
CA ALA A 106 -6.52 -18.67 6.75
C ALA A 106 -6.29 -18.20 8.21
N ALA A 107 -5.93 -16.94 8.44
CA ALA A 107 -5.75 -16.41 9.79
C ALA A 107 -7.09 -16.35 10.55
N PRO A 108 -7.09 -16.59 11.87
CA PRO A 108 -8.28 -16.44 12.69
C PRO A 108 -8.81 -15.00 12.63
N LEU A 109 -10.07 -14.83 12.25
CA LEU A 109 -10.71 -13.52 12.21
C LEU A 109 -11.14 -13.08 13.60
N HIS A 110 -10.91 -11.80 13.89
CA HIS A 110 -11.33 -11.17 15.14
C HIS A 110 -12.49 -10.22 14.86
N LEU A 111 -13.59 -10.45 15.57
CA LEU A 111 -14.78 -9.63 15.63
C LEU A 111 -14.94 -9.23 17.10
N ARG A 112 -14.80 -7.95 17.42
CA ARG A 112 -14.97 -7.45 18.80
C ARG A 112 -16.41 -7.07 19.11
#